data_AF-A0A8B6GRU3-F1
#
_entry.id   AF-A0A8B6GRU3-F1
#
_cell.length_a   1.000
_cell.length_b   1.000
_cell.length_c   1.000
_cell.angle_alpha   90.00
_cell.angle_beta   90.00
_cell.angle_gamma   90.00
#
_symmetry.space_group_name_H-M   'P 1'
#
loop_
_entity.id
_entity.type
_entity.pdbx_description
1 polymer ?
#
loop_
_entity_poly.entity_id
_entity_poly.type
_entity_poly.pdbx_seq_one_letter_code
_entity_poly.pdbx_strand_id
1 'polypeptide(L)'
;MDREAHSDGDGHIYEYETVRRQRTTNLSQLTKLYNELEKKMISRDNKETVKNLYVKLCDRFEEFKTAHMNCLDLCPDVHVVETLEMNFDSCQKNLKEFRERFSEWINGSMENIADDEVGSRISSSSSSSSKAKLRTARANRLKAEHKLKKTEEKLKLEREKKGS
;
A
#
# COMPACT_ATOMS: atom_id res chain seq x y z
N MET A 1 -50.58 1.01 -34.59
CA MET A 1 -49.37 1.84 -34.55
C MET A 1 -48.67 1.49 -33.26
N ASP A 2 -47.92 0.42 -33.33
CA ASP A 2 -47.21 -0.21 -32.23
C ASP A 2 -45.96 0.61 -31.91
N ARG A 3 -45.89 1.17 -30.71
CA ARG A 3 -44.65 1.67 -30.13
C ARG A 3 -44.18 0.64 -29.12
N GLU A 4 -43.39 -0.32 -29.58
CA GLU A 4 -42.59 -1.16 -28.69
C GLU A 4 -41.48 -0.30 -28.09
N ALA A 5 -41.51 -0.17 -26.77
CA ALA A 5 -40.50 0.49 -25.98
C ALA A 5 -39.27 -0.42 -25.88
N HIS A 6 -38.29 -0.21 -26.76
CA HIS A 6 -36.93 -0.70 -26.53
C HIS A 6 -36.21 0.29 -25.61
N SER A 7 -36.30 0.11 -24.28
CA SER A 7 -35.66 0.99 -23.30
C SER A 7 -34.96 0.28 -22.14
N ASP A 8 -34.85 -1.05 -22.14
CA ASP A 8 -34.31 -1.77 -20.98
C ASP A 8 -32.78 -1.97 -21.05
N GLY A 9 -32.15 -1.79 -22.23
CA GLY A 9 -30.72 -2.01 -22.42
C GLY A 9 -29.82 -0.83 -22.02
N ASP A 10 -30.25 0.40 -22.29
CA ASP A 10 -29.41 1.60 -22.07
C ASP A 10 -29.34 2.03 -20.60
N GLY A 11 -30.39 1.79 -19.82
CA GLY A 11 -30.43 2.11 -18.39
C GLY A 11 -29.38 1.34 -17.58
N HIS A 12 -29.21 0.04 -17.90
CA HIS A 12 -28.28 -0.84 -17.21
C HIS A 12 -26.81 -0.49 -17.50
N ILE A 13 -26.51 -0.04 -18.72
CA ILE A 13 -25.15 0.39 -19.10
C ILE A 13 -24.80 1.71 -18.38
N TYR A 14 -25.73 2.66 -18.31
CA TYR A 14 -25.53 3.93 -17.62
C TYR A 14 -25.30 3.76 -16.11
N GLU A 15 -26.07 2.86 -15.48
CA GLU A 15 -25.93 2.54 -14.07
C GLU A 15 -24.59 1.88 -13.76
N TYR A 16 -24.19 0.88 -14.56
CA TYR A 16 -22.89 0.24 -14.45
C TYR A 16 -21.73 1.24 -14.58
N GLU A 17 -21.76 2.13 -15.57
CA GLU A 17 -20.73 3.16 -15.72
C GLU A 17 -20.63 4.10 -14.52
N THR A 18 -21.77 4.49 -13.97
CA THR A 18 -21.84 5.39 -12.80
C THR A 18 -21.19 4.71 -11.58
N VAL A 19 -21.57 3.46 -11.31
CA VAL A 19 -21.00 2.66 -10.22
C VAL A 19 -19.50 2.40 -10.45
N ARG A 20 -19.08 2.12 -11.68
CA ARG A 20 -17.66 1.92 -12.03
C ARG A 20 -16.82 3.17 -11.76
N ARG A 21 -17.35 4.37 -12.07
CA ARG A 21 -16.68 5.66 -11.77
C ARG A 21 -16.60 5.90 -10.27
N GLN A 22 -17.67 5.59 -9.53
CA GLN A 22 -17.69 5.69 -8.07
C GLN A 22 -16.64 4.75 -7.43
N ARG A 23 -16.61 3.48 -7.84
CA ARG A 23 -15.59 2.51 -7.42
C ARG A 23 -14.17 3.04 -7.65
N THR A 24 -13.91 3.56 -8.84
CA THR A 24 -12.58 4.10 -9.21
C THR A 24 -12.20 5.30 -8.35
N THR A 25 -13.15 6.19 -8.09
CA THR A 25 -12.95 7.36 -7.21
C THR A 25 -12.61 6.93 -5.79
N ASN A 26 -13.37 5.99 -5.23
CA ASN A 26 -13.14 5.47 -3.88
C ASN A 26 -11.77 4.78 -3.78
N LEU A 27 -11.36 4.00 -4.79
CA LEU A 27 -10.04 3.38 -4.83
C LEU A 27 -8.89 4.40 -4.87
N SER A 28 -9.06 5.49 -5.63
CA SER A 28 -8.09 6.59 -5.67
C SER A 28 -7.96 7.27 -4.30
N GLN A 29 -9.08 7.51 -3.62
CA GLN A 29 -9.11 8.09 -2.29
C GLN A 29 -8.48 7.18 -1.24
N LEU A 30 -8.75 5.88 -1.28
CA LEU A 30 -8.07 4.88 -0.43
C LEU A 30 -6.56 4.96 -0.59
N THR A 31 -6.08 4.94 -1.84
CA THR A 31 -4.64 5.05 -2.14
C THR A 31 -4.04 6.33 -1.55
N LYS A 32 -4.74 7.47 -1.63
CA LYS A 32 -4.27 8.73 -1.04
C LYS A 32 -4.19 8.64 0.49
N LEU A 33 -5.21 8.09 1.14
CA LEU A 33 -5.25 7.92 2.60
C LEU A 33 -4.15 6.97 3.10
N TYR A 34 -3.90 5.85 2.40
CA TYR A 34 -2.77 4.96 2.72
C TYR A 34 -1.44 5.72 2.71
N ASN A 35 -1.17 6.46 1.62
CA ASN A 35 0.08 7.21 1.50
C ASN A 35 0.21 8.33 2.55
N GLU A 36 -0.89 8.99 2.89
CA GLU A 36 -0.90 10.03 3.92
C GLU A 36 -0.63 9.44 5.31
N LEU A 37 -1.28 8.33 5.63
CA LEU A 37 -1.06 7.59 6.87
C LEU A 37 0.39 7.12 6.99
N GLU A 38 0.96 6.49 5.96
CA GLU A 38 2.35 6.03 6.00
C GLU A 38 3.33 7.18 6.23
N LYS A 39 3.09 8.36 5.64
CA LYS A 39 3.91 9.55 5.89
C LYS A 39 3.77 10.06 7.32
N LYS A 40 2.56 10.08 7.87
CA LYS A 40 2.27 10.61 9.20
C LYS A 40 2.70 9.65 10.31
N MET A 41 2.75 8.35 10.04
CA MET A 41 3.23 7.32 10.97
C MET A 41 4.76 7.34 11.16
N ILE A 42 5.52 8.15 10.42
CA ILE A 42 6.97 8.32 10.62
C ILE A 42 7.29 9.03 11.96
N SER A 43 6.43 9.95 12.41
CA SER A 43 6.57 10.64 13.71
C SER A 43 5.35 10.38 14.60
N ARG A 44 5.58 10.15 15.90
CA ARG A 44 4.51 9.91 16.87
C ARG A 44 3.82 11.19 17.37
N ASP A 45 4.35 12.37 17.02
CA ASP A 45 3.81 13.66 17.45
C ASP A 45 2.40 13.91 16.89
N ASN A 46 2.02 13.16 15.86
CA ASN A 46 0.73 13.26 15.17
C ASN A 46 -0.25 12.14 15.52
N LYS A 47 -0.10 11.47 16.69
CA LYS A 47 -0.88 10.26 17.05
C LYS A 47 -2.39 10.39 16.83
N GLU A 48 -2.97 11.50 17.27
CA GLU A 48 -4.41 11.74 17.12
C GLU A 48 -4.83 11.94 15.66
N THR A 49 -4.03 12.70 14.89
CA THR A 49 -4.24 12.88 13.46
C THR A 49 -4.18 11.55 12.71
N VAL A 50 -3.21 10.68 13.05
CA VAL A 50 -3.08 9.36 12.42
C VAL A 50 -4.29 8.48 12.75
N LYS A 51 -4.76 8.46 13.99
CA LYS A 51 -6.00 7.73 14.36
C LYS A 51 -7.20 8.21 13.55
N ASN A 52 -7.39 9.52 13.44
CA ASN A 52 -8.49 10.10 12.67
C ASN A 52 -8.39 9.77 11.17
N LEU A 53 -7.19 9.77 10.61
CA LEU A 53 -6.97 9.33 9.23
C LEU A 53 -7.22 7.83 9.05
N TYR A 54 -6.91 7.00 10.05
CA TYR A 54 -7.17 5.56 10.02
C TYR A 54 -8.67 5.26 10.04
N VAL A 55 -9.45 5.97 10.86
CA VAL A 55 -10.93 5.86 10.83
C VAL A 55 -11.46 6.22 9.45
N LYS A 56 -11.02 7.35 8.87
CA LYS A 56 -11.39 7.76 7.50
C LYS A 56 -11.01 6.71 6.44
N LEU A 57 -9.87 6.04 6.60
CA LEU A 57 -9.46 4.95 5.72
C LEU A 57 -10.45 3.77 5.80
N CYS A 58 -10.86 3.37 7.00
CA CYS A 58 -11.84 2.31 7.21
C CYS A 58 -13.21 2.67 6.61
N ASP A 59 -13.72 3.87 6.88
CA ASP A 59 -15.00 4.33 6.32
C ASP A 59 -14.97 4.34 4.79
N ARG A 60 -13.89 4.87 4.22
CA ARG A 60 -13.68 4.91 2.77
C ARG A 60 -13.59 3.50 2.17
N PHE A 61 -13.08 2.54 2.93
CA PHE A 61 -12.99 1.15 2.48
C PHE A 61 -14.36 0.50 2.40
N GLU A 62 -15.25 0.75 3.37
CA GLU A 62 -16.63 0.27 3.30
C GLU A 62 -17.42 0.91 2.14
N GLU A 63 -17.20 2.21 1.88
CA GLU A 63 -17.77 2.88 0.69
C GLU A 63 -17.23 2.27 -0.62
N PHE A 64 -15.93 1.98 -0.69
CA PHE A 64 -15.32 1.29 -1.83
C PHE A 64 -15.91 -0.11 -2.00
N LYS A 65 -16.02 -0.90 -0.94
CA LYS A 65 -16.57 -2.25 -0.94
C LYS A 65 -18.00 -2.26 -1.46
N THR A 66 -18.84 -1.33 -1.01
CA THR A 66 -20.22 -1.21 -1.48
C THR A 66 -20.26 -0.92 -2.99
N ALA A 67 -19.51 0.08 -3.45
CA ALA A 67 -19.43 0.40 -4.88
C ALA A 67 -18.79 -0.75 -5.70
N HIS A 68 -17.90 -1.52 -5.08
CA HIS A 68 -17.26 -2.68 -5.71
C HIS A 68 -18.27 -3.81 -5.94
N MET A 69 -19.05 -4.17 -4.92
CA MET A 69 -20.04 -5.24 -5.04
C MET A 69 -21.11 -4.89 -6.07
N ASN A 70 -21.62 -3.65 -6.05
CA ASN A 70 -22.54 -3.18 -7.09
C ASN A 70 -21.90 -3.22 -8.50
N CYS A 71 -20.60 -2.98 -8.60
CA CYS A 71 -19.88 -3.06 -9.87
C CYS A 71 -19.75 -4.51 -10.37
N LEU A 72 -19.65 -5.49 -9.48
CA LEU A 72 -19.64 -6.92 -9.81
C LEU A 72 -21.03 -7.37 -10.27
N ASP A 73 -22.07 -7.02 -9.50
CA ASP A 73 -23.46 -7.41 -9.78
C ASP A 73 -23.96 -6.91 -11.14
N LEU A 74 -23.54 -5.69 -11.52
CA LEU A 74 -23.93 -5.06 -12.77
C LEU A 74 -22.97 -5.37 -13.94
N CYS A 75 -21.86 -6.09 -13.70
CA CYS A 75 -20.86 -6.31 -14.73
C CYS A 75 -21.35 -7.30 -15.78
N PRO A 76 -21.44 -6.92 -17.06
CA PRO A 76 -21.91 -7.84 -18.11
C PRO A 76 -20.82 -8.82 -18.59
N ASP A 77 -19.55 -8.62 -18.22
CA ASP A 77 -18.39 -9.36 -18.73
C ASP A 77 -17.70 -10.16 -17.63
N VAL A 78 -17.74 -11.48 -17.75
CA VAL A 78 -17.16 -12.44 -16.80
C VAL A 78 -15.64 -12.26 -16.63
N HIS A 79 -14.90 -11.93 -17.69
CA HIS A 79 -13.45 -11.71 -17.58
C HIS A 79 -13.12 -10.43 -16.82
N VAL A 80 -14.00 -9.43 -16.90
CA VAL A 80 -13.87 -8.21 -16.10
C VAL A 80 -14.22 -8.50 -14.65
N VAL A 81 -15.22 -9.33 -14.36
CA VAL A 81 -15.57 -9.79 -12.99
C VAL A 81 -14.38 -10.43 -12.30
N GLU A 82 -13.71 -11.41 -12.91
CA GLU A 82 -12.53 -12.06 -12.32
C GLU A 82 -11.43 -11.03 -11.97
N THR A 83 -11.20 -10.07 -12.88
CA THR A 83 -10.23 -8.99 -12.66
C THR A 83 -10.66 -8.06 -11.52
N LEU A 84 -11.96 -7.77 -11.41
CA LEU A 84 -12.51 -6.95 -10.34
C LEU A 84 -12.34 -7.66 -8.98
N GLU A 85 -12.66 -8.95 -8.90
CA GLU A 85 -12.50 -9.77 -7.69
C GLU A 85 -11.03 -9.82 -7.24
N MET A 86 -10.09 -10.11 -8.15
CA MET A 86 -8.66 -10.08 -7.84
C MET A 86 -8.19 -8.72 -7.30
N ASN A 87 -8.71 -7.63 -7.87
CA ASN A 87 -8.39 -6.28 -7.39
C ASN A 87 -8.96 -6.02 -5.99
N PHE A 88 -10.15 -6.54 -5.70
CA PHE A 88 -10.77 -6.41 -4.38
C PHE A 88 -10.00 -7.19 -3.32
N ASP A 89 -9.61 -8.43 -3.61
CA ASP A 89 -8.81 -9.27 -2.73
C ASP A 89 -7.47 -8.61 -2.39
N SER A 90 -6.82 -8.03 -3.40
CA SER A 90 -5.58 -7.25 -3.21
C SER A 90 -5.81 -6.05 -2.27
N CYS A 91 -6.92 -5.32 -2.43
CA CYS A 91 -7.26 -4.21 -1.54
C CYS A 91 -7.55 -4.66 -0.11
N GLN A 92 -8.26 -5.78 0.07
CA GLN A 92 -8.54 -6.38 1.38
C GLN A 92 -7.25 -6.81 2.08
N LYS A 93 -6.35 -7.48 1.36
CA LYS A 93 -5.05 -7.88 1.87
C LYS A 93 -4.23 -6.68 2.33
N ASN A 94 -4.15 -5.63 1.49
CA ASN A 94 -3.43 -4.41 1.84
C ASN A 94 -4.01 -3.73 3.09
N LEU A 95 -5.35 -3.71 3.25
CA LEU A 95 -5.99 -3.16 4.45
C LEU A 95 -5.65 -3.98 5.69
N LYS A 96 -5.65 -5.31 5.58
CA LYS A 96 -5.31 -6.22 6.67
C LYS A 96 -3.86 -6.00 7.12
N GLU A 97 -2.90 -6.02 6.19
CA GLU A 97 -1.49 -5.79 6.48
C GLU A 97 -1.26 -4.38 7.07
N PHE A 98 -1.98 -3.36 6.56
CA PHE A 98 -1.91 -2.02 7.13
C PHE A 98 -2.48 -1.97 8.55
N ARG A 99 -3.61 -2.62 8.82
CA ARG A 99 -4.22 -2.68 10.16
C ARG A 99 -3.28 -3.32 11.18
N GLU A 100 -2.58 -4.39 10.80
CA GLU A 100 -1.58 -5.04 11.65
C GLU A 100 -0.44 -4.06 11.99
N ARG A 101 0.17 -3.43 10.98
CA ARG A 101 1.21 -2.39 11.17
C ARG A 101 0.72 -1.20 12.00
N PHE A 102 -0.52 -0.76 11.78
CA PHE A 102 -1.12 0.35 12.54
C PHE A 102 -1.32 -0.03 14.01
N SER A 103 -1.77 -1.24 14.30
CA SER A 103 -1.90 -1.76 15.66
C SER A 103 -0.55 -1.79 16.37
N GLU A 104 0.48 -2.32 15.72
CA GLU A 104 1.86 -2.32 16.24
C GLU A 104 2.38 -0.90 16.46
N TRP A 105 2.10 0.02 15.53
CA TRP A 105 2.50 1.42 15.68
C TRP A 105 1.79 2.11 16.85
N ILE A 106 0.49 1.90 17.04
CA ILE A 106 -0.26 2.50 18.15
C ILE A 106 0.21 1.95 19.51
N ASN A 107 0.47 0.64 19.57
CA ASN A 107 0.78 -0.11 20.79
C ASN A 107 2.29 -0.20 21.10
N GLY A 108 3.15 0.04 20.11
CA GLY A 108 4.60 -0.02 20.28
C GLY A 108 5.11 1.05 21.24
N SER A 109 5.94 0.65 22.19
CA SER A 109 6.60 1.52 23.17
C SER A 109 7.71 2.36 22.52
N MET A 110 7.98 3.53 23.08
CA MET A 110 8.90 4.58 22.60
C MET A 110 10.39 4.22 22.80
N GLU A 111 10.80 2.95 22.67
CA GLU A 111 12.14 2.51 23.11
C GLU A 111 13.24 2.54 22.04
N ASN A 112 13.04 3.12 20.86
CA ASN A 112 14.11 3.17 19.84
C ASN A 112 14.22 4.50 19.08
N ILE A 113 13.81 5.63 19.66
CA ILE A 113 14.07 6.96 19.06
C ILE A 113 14.57 7.93 20.14
N ALA A 114 15.64 7.54 20.82
CA ALA A 114 16.50 8.44 21.59
C ALA A 114 17.89 7.82 21.65
N ASP A 115 18.75 8.17 20.70
CA ASP A 115 20.21 8.32 20.84
C ASP A 115 20.85 8.36 19.43
N ASP A 116 20.69 9.49 18.74
CA ASP A 116 21.72 9.95 17.79
C ASP A 116 21.78 11.48 17.83
N GLU A 117 21.76 12.02 19.06
CA GLU A 117 22.27 13.36 19.32
C GLU A 117 23.45 13.22 20.28
N VAL A 118 24.67 13.22 19.74
CA VAL A 118 25.87 13.92 20.23
C VAL A 118 27.05 13.47 19.34
N GLY A 119 27.23 14.21 18.26
CA GLY A 119 28.32 14.05 17.30
C GLY A 119 28.59 15.37 16.59
N SER A 120 28.81 16.40 17.41
CA SER A 120 29.11 17.77 17.00
C SER A 120 30.12 17.87 15.84
N ARG A 121 29.87 18.86 14.97
CA ARG A 121 30.81 19.57 14.08
C ARG A 121 31.14 18.92 12.74
N ILE A 122 30.44 19.37 11.69
CA ILE A 122 31.06 20.12 10.58
C ILE A 122 29.99 20.86 9.75
N SER A 123 30.15 22.18 9.68
CA SER A 123 29.43 23.08 8.78
C SER A 123 29.66 22.71 7.32
N SER A 124 28.64 22.84 6.47
CA SER A 124 28.67 23.64 5.22
C SER A 124 27.49 23.31 4.31
N SER A 125 26.72 24.36 4.00
CA SER A 125 25.99 24.61 2.76
C SER A 125 26.14 23.61 1.60
N SER A 126 25.03 23.10 1.06
CA SER A 126 24.56 23.42 -0.30
C SER A 126 23.42 22.51 -0.78
N SER A 127 22.46 23.13 -1.46
CA SER A 127 21.41 22.55 -2.27
C SER A 127 21.92 21.53 -3.31
N SER A 128 21.31 20.35 -3.43
CA SER A 128 21.10 19.68 -4.73
C SER A 128 20.33 18.34 -4.67
N SER A 129 19.25 18.30 -5.47
CA SER A 129 18.76 17.20 -6.32
C SER A 129 18.52 15.78 -5.74
N SER A 130 17.24 15.39 -5.73
CA SER A 130 16.67 14.08 -5.37
C SER A 130 17.14 12.86 -6.18
N LYS A 131 18.07 13.00 -7.14
CA LYS A 131 18.63 11.88 -7.91
C LYS A 131 19.84 11.19 -7.25
N ALA A 132 20.50 11.82 -6.28
CA ALA A 132 21.68 11.25 -5.62
C ALA A 132 21.34 10.15 -4.59
N LYS A 133 20.22 10.28 -3.87
CA LYS A 133 19.82 9.32 -2.82
C LYS A 133 19.48 7.92 -3.36
N LEU A 134 19.03 7.80 -4.61
CA LEU A 134 18.67 6.50 -5.21
C LEU A 134 19.89 5.66 -5.62
N ARG A 135 21.02 6.31 -5.97
CA ARG A 135 22.27 5.61 -6.35
C ARG A 135 22.97 4.98 -5.15
N THR A 136 22.97 5.66 -4.01
CA THR A 136 23.59 5.16 -2.76
C THR A 136 22.84 3.97 -2.18
N ALA A 137 21.50 3.97 -2.23
CA ALA A 137 20.68 2.85 -1.77
C ALA A 137 20.92 1.57 -2.62
N ARG A 138 21.06 1.71 -3.95
CA ARG A 138 21.32 0.57 -4.85
C ARG A 138 22.72 -0.03 -4.65
N ALA A 139 23.74 0.81 -4.42
CA ALA A 139 25.10 0.34 -4.14
C ALA A 139 25.22 -0.42 -2.80
N ASN A 140 24.46 0.01 -1.78
CA ASN A 140 24.45 -0.67 -0.48
C ASN A 140 23.72 -2.02 -0.55
N ARG A 141 22.65 -2.12 -1.34
CA ARG A 141 21.92 -3.38 -1.52
C ARG A 141 22.75 -4.45 -2.24
N LEU A 142 23.50 -4.07 -3.29
CA LEU A 142 24.40 -5.00 -3.99
C LEU A 142 25.56 -5.49 -3.10
N LYS A 143 26.07 -4.63 -2.20
CA LYS A 143 27.09 -5.05 -1.22
C LYS A 143 26.53 -6.02 -0.18
N ALA A 144 25.26 -5.90 0.21
CA ALA A 144 24.61 -6.82 1.14
C ALA A 144 24.35 -8.20 0.49
N GLU A 145 23.86 -8.22 -0.76
CA GLU A 145 23.61 -9.45 -1.52
C GLU A 145 24.91 -10.25 -1.76
N HIS A 146 26.04 -9.58 -2.02
CA HIS A 146 27.34 -10.27 -2.19
C HIS A 146 27.90 -10.84 -0.87
N LYS A 147 27.64 -10.19 0.27
CA LYS A 147 28.04 -10.71 1.59
C LYS A 147 27.21 -11.94 1.99
N LEU A 148 25.92 -11.96 1.64
CA LEU A 148 25.05 -13.11 1.88
C LEU A 148 25.49 -14.33 1.05
N LYS A 149 25.75 -14.17 -0.26
CA LYS A 149 26.25 -15.28 -1.08
C LYS A 149 27.59 -15.84 -0.59
N LYS A 150 28.51 -14.97 -0.18
CA LYS A 150 29.81 -15.40 0.36
C LYS A 150 29.69 -16.14 1.71
N THR A 151 28.68 -15.83 2.51
CA THR A 151 28.43 -16.54 3.78
C THR A 151 27.71 -17.87 3.55
N GLU A 152 26.80 -17.95 2.60
CA GLU A 152 26.16 -19.20 2.18
C GLU A 152 27.17 -20.21 1.59
N GLU A 153 28.08 -19.77 0.73
CA GLU A 153 29.13 -20.66 0.20
C GLU A 153 30.07 -21.15 1.31
N LYS A 154 30.43 -20.30 2.27
CA LYS A 154 31.29 -20.68 3.40
C LYS A 154 30.59 -21.70 4.32
N LEU A 155 29.29 -21.54 4.56
CA LEU A 155 28.47 -22.48 5.32
C LEU A 155 28.29 -23.82 4.60
N LYS A 156 28.18 -23.80 3.27
CA LYS A 156 28.09 -25.02 2.47
C LYS A 156 29.40 -25.83 2.51
N LEU A 157 30.54 -25.15 2.38
CA LEU A 157 31.87 -25.76 2.51
C LEU A 157 32.15 -26.33 3.91
N GLU A 158 31.67 -25.69 4.99
CA GLU A 158 31.80 -26.25 6.34
C GLU A 158 30.90 -27.47 6.58
N ARG A 159 29.72 -27.51 5.95
CA ARG A 159 28.83 -28.68 6.03
C ARG A 159 29.40 -29.88 5.29
N GLU A 160 30.04 -29.67 4.14
CA GLU A 160 30.72 -30.74 3.40
C GLU A 160 31.96 -31.26 4.15
N LYS A 161 32.67 -30.41 4.90
CA LYS A 161 33.82 -30.83 5.74
C LYS A 161 33.46 -31.58 7.02
N LYS A 162 32.22 -31.46 7.51
CA LYS A 162 31.74 -32.19 8.71
C LYS A 162 31.00 -33.49 8.37
N GLY A 163 30.86 -33.81 7.08
CA GLY A 163 30.22 -35.03 6.58
C GLY A 163 31.16 -36.03 5.91
N SER A 164 32.48 -35.80 5.93
CA SER A 164 33.52 -36.77 5.56
C SER A 164 34.24 -37.31 6.77
#